data_AF-A0A9P9NU32-F1
#
_entry.id   AF-A0A9P9NU32-F1
#
_cell.length_a   1.000
_cell.length_b   1.000
_cell.length_c   1.000
_cell.angle_alpha   90.00
_cell.angle_beta   90.00
_cell.angle_gamma   90.00
#
_symmetry.space_group_name_H-M   'P 1'
#
loop_
_entity.id
_entity.type
_entity.pdbx_description
1 polymer ?
#
loop_
_entity_poly.entity_id
_entity_poly.type
_entity_poly.pdbx_seq_one_letter_code
_entity_poly.pdbx_strand_id
1 'polypeptide(L)'
;MAGGGSNPAAKTKTTWHIGSWGNPYEGGGRPGKGVVTYALSPNRQRPMANFIAKGFWNVVRRSRNQVLFFIPPLLVAYGTMEWAIERNEYLNSKAGRAEFGDEE
;
A
#
# COMPACT_ATOMS: atom_id res chain seq x y z
N MET A 1 -23.46 -3.20 16.59
CA MET A 1 -23.01 -3.68 17.91
C MET A 1 -22.67 -5.15 17.75
N ALA A 2 -21.38 -5.49 17.62
CA ALA A 2 -20.96 -6.87 17.40
C ALA A 2 -21.03 -7.62 18.73
N GLY A 3 -22.10 -8.38 18.92
CA GLY A 3 -22.24 -9.34 20.00
C GLY A 3 -21.23 -10.46 19.86
N GLY A 4 -20.69 -10.91 20.99
CA GLY A 4 -19.77 -12.03 21.05
C GLY A 4 -19.44 -12.35 22.49
N GLY A 5 -20.41 -12.88 23.24
CA GLY A 5 -20.16 -13.48 24.54
C GLY A 5 -19.29 -14.72 24.37
N SER A 6 -17.97 -14.54 24.40
CA SER A 6 -17.04 -15.65 24.57
C SER A 6 -16.98 -16.00 26.05
N ASN A 7 -17.26 -17.27 26.35
CA ASN A 7 -17.33 -17.89 27.68
C ASN A 7 -16.43 -17.19 28.72
N PRO A 8 -16.98 -16.64 29.82
CA PRO A 8 -16.20 -15.89 30.81
C PRO A 8 -15.08 -16.69 31.46
N ALA A 9 -15.15 -18.02 31.42
CA ALA A 9 -14.19 -18.96 32.01
C ALA A 9 -13.12 -19.51 31.04
N ALA A 10 -13.08 -19.09 29.77
CA ALA A 10 -12.11 -19.62 28.82
C ALA A 10 -10.68 -19.10 29.08
N LYS A 11 -9.71 -20.01 29.26
CA LYS A 11 -8.27 -19.71 29.45
C LYS A 11 -7.64 -18.99 28.24
N THR A 12 -8.11 -19.30 27.04
CA THR A 12 -7.73 -18.62 25.79
C THR A 12 -9.02 -18.17 25.13
N LYS A 13 -9.35 -16.89 25.29
CA LYS A 13 -10.48 -16.27 24.60
C LYS A 13 -10.04 -16.00 23.16
N THR A 14 -10.39 -16.88 22.23
CA THR A 14 -10.26 -16.62 20.80
C THR A 14 -11.31 -15.59 20.41
N THR A 15 -11.09 -14.34 20.82
CA THR A 15 -11.98 -13.19 20.55
C THR A 15 -11.33 -12.31 19.49
N TRP A 16 -12.17 -11.66 18.69
CA TRP A 16 -11.80 -10.72 17.64
C TRP A 16 -10.69 -9.75 18.09
N HIS A 17 -9.70 -9.51 17.24
CA HIS A 17 -8.53 -8.64 17.50
C HIS A 17 -8.89 -7.13 17.62
N ILE A 18 -10.18 -6.81 17.74
CA ILE A 18 -10.72 -5.46 17.77
C ILE A 18 -11.75 -5.43 18.90
N GLY A 19 -11.49 -4.63 19.94
CA GLY A 19 -12.43 -4.41 21.04
C GLY A 19 -13.55 -3.42 20.69
N SER A 20 -14.55 -3.33 21.56
CA SER A 20 -15.63 -2.34 21.45
C SER A 20 -15.23 -0.99 22.06
N TRP A 21 -16.00 0.05 21.77
CA TRP A 21 -15.91 1.33 22.47
C TRP A 21 -16.05 1.11 23.99
N GLY A 22 -15.15 1.70 24.78
CA GLY A 22 -15.12 1.52 26.24
C GLY A 22 -14.40 0.27 26.73
N ASN A 23 -14.20 -0.75 25.88
CA ASN A 23 -13.33 -1.90 26.18
C ASN A 23 -12.44 -2.31 24.97
N PRO A 24 -11.48 -1.45 24.57
CA PRO A 24 -10.58 -1.74 23.45
C PRO A 24 -9.58 -2.86 23.76
N TYR A 25 -9.45 -3.27 25.03
CA TYR A 25 -8.50 -4.27 25.49
C TYR A 25 -8.99 -5.72 25.28
N GLU A 26 -10.28 -5.93 25.06
CA GLU A 26 -10.85 -7.24 24.66
C GLU A 26 -10.23 -7.78 23.38
N GLY A 27 -9.81 -6.90 22.46
CA GLY A 27 -9.17 -7.25 21.20
C GLY A 27 -7.64 -7.28 21.23
N GLY A 28 -7.01 -7.17 22.40
CA GLY A 28 -5.55 -7.23 22.54
C GLY A 28 -4.85 -5.86 22.57
N GLY A 29 -5.58 -4.76 22.77
CA GLY A 29 -4.98 -3.47 23.11
C GLY A 29 -4.22 -3.53 24.44
N ARG A 30 -3.15 -2.74 24.60
CA ARG A 30 -2.41 -2.62 25.87
C ARG A 30 -2.94 -1.44 26.70
N PRO A 31 -3.07 -1.57 28.03
CA PRO A 31 -3.52 -0.46 28.88
C PRO A 31 -2.56 0.73 28.77
N GLY A 32 -3.08 1.87 28.30
CA GLY A 32 -2.35 3.13 28.23
C GLY A 32 -2.72 4.01 29.43
N LYS A 33 -1.74 4.49 30.18
CA LYS A 33 -1.91 5.46 31.27
C LYS A 33 -0.96 6.64 31.05
N GLY A 34 -1.43 7.86 31.30
CA GLY A 34 -0.59 9.07 31.28
C GLY A 34 -0.43 9.76 29.93
N VAL A 35 -1.17 9.35 28.89
CA VAL A 35 -1.20 10.04 27.60
C VAL A 35 -2.34 11.05 27.59
N VAL A 36 -2.03 12.33 27.38
CA VAL A 36 -3.02 13.42 27.25
C VAL A 36 -3.01 13.92 25.82
N THR A 37 -4.17 13.91 25.16
CA THR A 37 -4.32 14.32 23.76
C THR A 37 -5.11 15.62 23.68
N TYR A 38 -4.59 16.60 22.93
CA TYR A 38 -5.24 17.87 22.67
C TYR A 38 -5.66 17.95 21.20
N ALA A 39 -6.84 18.51 20.95
CA ALA A 39 -7.34 18.73 19.59
C ALA A 39 -8.08 20.07 19.51
N LEU A 40 -8.02 20.74 18.35
CA LEU A 40 -8.78 21.94 18.06
C LEU A 40 -10.01 21.60 17.20
N SER A 41 -11.15 22.24 17.47
CA SER A 41 -12.36 22.08 16.63
C SER A 41 -12.06 22.34 15.14
N PRO A 42 -12.53 21.48 14.21
CA PRO A 42 -12.29 21.66 12.77
C PRO A 42 -12.78 23.01 12.23
N ASN A 43 -13.86 23.55 12.79
CA ASN A 43 -14.42 24.86 12.38
C ASN A 43 -13.49 26.04 12.70
N ARG A 44 -12.47 25.83 13.56
CA ARG A 44 -11.43 26.81 13.89
C ARG A 44 -10.10 26.57 13.17
N GLN A 45 -10.03 25.53 12.33
CA GLN A 45 -8.85 25.22 11.55
C GLN A 45 -9.04 25.64 10.08
N ARG A 46 -7.94 26.01 9.42
CA ARG A 46 -7.94 26.21 7.97
C ARG A 46 -7.72 24.83 7.31
N PRO A 47 -8.67 24.32 6.50
CA PRO A 47 -8.64 22.92 6.04
C PRO A 47 -7.45 22.56 5.14
N MET A 48 -6.87 23.54 4.42
CA MET A 48 -5.72 23.35 3.53
C MET A 48 -4.54 24.27 3.91
N ALA A 49 -4.33 24.48 5.21
CA ALA A 49 -3.19 25.27 5.68
C ALA A 49 -1.86 24.64 5.23
N ASN A 50 -0.98 25.44 4.62
CA ASN A 50 0.37 25.03 4.20
C ASN A 50 0.42 23.85 3.22
N PHE A 51 -0.65 23.61 2.44
CA PHE A 51 -0.70 22.51 1.49
C PHE A 51 0.46 22.56 0.48
N ILE A 52 0.70 23.73 -0.12
CA ILE A 52 1.79 23.90 -1.09
C ILE A 52 3.13 24.05 -0.36
N ALA A 53 3.22 24.94 0.63
CA ALA A 53 4.48 25.25 1.31
C ALA A 53 5.08 24.09 2.11
N LYS A 54 4.26 23.17 2.65
CA LYS A 54 4.73 22.01 3.45
C LYS A 54 4.23 20.68 2.92
N GLY A 55 2.98 20.60 2.46
CA GLY A 55 2.38 19.36 1.98
C GLY A 55 3.12 18.78 0.77
N PHE A 56 3.37 19.60 -0.25
CA PHE A 56 4.08 19.18 -1.47
C PHE A 56 5.47 18.60 -1.16
N TRP A 57 6.30 19.31 -0.40
CA TRP A 57 7.65 18.83 -0.05
C TRP A 57 7.62 17.55 0.79
N ASN A 58 6.62 17.39 1.64
CA ASN A 58 6.44 16.17 2.41
C ASN A 58 6.04 14.98 1.52
N VAL A 59 5.24 15.21 0.48
CA VAL A 59 4.94 14.19 -0.55
C VAL A 59 6.20 13.80 -1.29
N VAL A 60 6.97 14.77 -1.81
CA VAL A 60 8.24 14.50 -2.52
C VAL A 60 9.21 13.69 -1.66
N ARG A 61 9.39 14.08 -0.39
CA ARG A 61 10.26 13.37 0.56
C ARG A 61 9.81 11.93 0.79
N ARG A 62 8.51 11.66 0.89
CA ARG A 62 7.96 10.31 1.09
C ARG A 62 8.09 9.46 -0.17
N SER A 63 7.77 10.03 -1.33
CA SER A 63 7.85 9.33 -2.62
C SER A 63 9.29 8.93 -2.95
N ARG A 64 10.27 9.81 -2.68
CA ARG A 64 11.69 9.50 -2.90
C ARG A 64 12.15 8.23 -2.19
N ASN A 65 11.66 7.96 -0.99
CA ASN A 65 12.03 6.75 -0.23
C ASN A 65 11.42 5.47 -0.80
N GLN A 66 10.38 5.58 -1.65
CA GLN A 66 9.70 4.44 -2.24
C GLN A 66 10.09 4.19 -3.69
N VAL A 67 10.64 5.19 -4.37
CA VAL A 67 11.03 5.16 -5.80
C VAL A 67 11.84 3.90 -6.16
N LEU A 68 12.80 3.50 -5.33
CA LEU A 68 13.64 2.34 -5.62
C LEU A 68 12.93 0.99 -5.52
N PHE A 69 11.75 0.92 -4.90
CA PHE A 69 11.00 -0.33 -4.79
C PHE A 69 10.12 -0.57 -6.02
N PHE A 70 9.58 0.48 -6.64
CA PHE A 70 8.65 0.33 -7.75
C PHE A 70 9.26 0.71 -9.11
N ILE A 71 10.21 1.64 -9.18
CA ILE A 71 10.79 2.04 -10.47
C ILE A 71 11.58 0.89 -11.12
N PRO A 72 12.49 0.19 -10.44
CA PRO A 72 13.24 -0.90 -11.07
C PRO A 72 12.37 -2.01 -11.68
N PRO A 73 11.36 -2.58 -10.98
CA PRO A 73 10.51 -3.60 -11.59
C PRO A 73 9.66 -3.04 -12.74
N LEU A 74 9.21 -1.77 -12.69
CA LEU A 74 8.48 -1.16 -13.79
C LEU A 74 9.35 -0.95 -15.03
N LEU A 75 10.61 -0.52 -14.86
CA LEU A 75 11.55 -0.36 -15.98
C LEU A 75 11.85 -1.71 -16.63
N VAL A 76 12.09 -2.75 -15.83
CA VAL A 76 12.31 -4.10 -16.35
C VAL A 76 11.08 -4.60 -17.10
N ALA A 77 9.88 -4.48 -16.51
CA ALA A 77 8.65 -4.91 -17.16
C ALA A 77 8.43 -4.18 -18.50
N TYR A 78 8.59 -2.86 -18.52
CA TYR A 78 8.45 -2.06 -19.73
C TYR A 78 9.46 -2.46 -20.80
N GLY A 79 10.75 -2.56 -20.44
CA GLY A 79 11.80 -2.95 -21.39
C GLY A 79 11.61 -4.38 -21.93
N THR A 80 11.18 -5.32 -21.11
CA THR A 80 10.89 -6.70 -21.57
C THR A 80 9.68 -6.76 -22.49
N MET A 81 8.67 -5.91 -22.25
CA MET A 81 7.48 -5.83 -23.08
C MET A 81 7.82 -5.23 -24.45
N GLU A 82 8.59 -4.15 -24.49
CA GLU A 82 9.04 -3.50 -25.73
C GLU A 82 9.88 -4.48 -26.57
N TRP A 83 10.85 -5.15 -25.94
CA TRP A 83 11.63 -6.21 -26.60
C TRP A 83 10.74 -7.34 -27.15
N ALA A 84 9.75 -7.78 -26.37
CA ALA A 84 8.85 -8.86 -26.80
C ALA A 84 7.97 -8.45 -28.00
N ILE A 85 7.52 -7.20 -28.05
CA ILE A 85 6.74 -6.66 -29.18
C ILE A 85 7.62 -6.60 -30.43
N GLU A 86 8.79 -5.98 -30.35
CA GLU A 86 9.70 -5.86 -31.49
C GLU A 86 10.13 -7.24 -32.03
N ARG A 87 10.44 -8.18 -31.12
CA ARG A 87 10.82 -9.54 -31.51
C ARG A 87 9.66 -10.27 -32.19
N ASN A 88 8.44 -10.11 -31.70
CA ASN A 88 7.25 -10.72 -32.30
C ASN A 88 6.96 -10.16 -33.69
N GLU A 89 7.03 -8.83 -33.85
CA GLU A 89 6.86 -8.18 -35.16
C GLU A 89 7.94 -8.61 -36.16
N TYR A 90 9.20 -8.71 -35.71
CA TYR A 90 10.31 -9.15 -36.55
C TYR A 90 10.13 -10.62 -37.01
N LEU A 91 9.75 -11.53 -36.11
CA LEU A 91 9.51 -12.94 -36.47
C LEU A 91 8.36 -13.12 -37.47
N ASN A 92 7.31 -12.29 -37.38
CA ASN A 92 6.21 -12.30 -38.34
C ASN A 92 6.50 -11.52 -39.64
N SER A 93 7.63 -10.82 -39.71
CA SER A 93 8.05 -10.10 -40.90
C SER A 93 8.53 -11.05 -42.01
N LYS A 94 8.73 -10.51 -43.22
CA LYS A 94 9.29 -11.31 -44.34
C LYS A 94 10.75 -11.70 -44.09
N ALA A 95 11.54 -10.81 -43.48
CA ALA A 95 12.94 -11.06 -43.16
C ALA A 95 13.07 -12.14 -42.07
N GLY A 96 12.29 -12.03 -41.00
CA GLY A 96 12.28 -13.04 -39.93
C GLY A 96 11.85 -14.43 -40.39
N ARG A 97 10.88 -14.53 -41.29
CA ARG A 97 10.49 -15.81 -41.91
C ARG A 97 11.55 -16.38 -42.85
N ALA A 98 12.34 -15.56 -43.52
CA ALA A 98 13.43 -16.04 -44.37
C ALA A 98 14.63 -16.51 -43.54
N GLU A 99 14.83 -15.96 -42.35
CA GLU A 99 15.98 -16.26 -41.48
C GLU A 99 15.70 -17.46 -40.55
N PHE A 100 14.46 -17.67 -40.13
CA PHE A 100 14.06 -18.77 -39.22
C PHE A 100 13.12 -19.80 -39.87
N GLY A 101 12.81 -19.67 -41.17
CA GLY A 101 11.86 -20.55 -41.87
C GLY A 101 12.45 -21.88 -42.35
N ASP A 102 13.78 -21.99 -42.43
CA ASP A 102 14.49 -23.18 -42.90
C ASP A 102 15.11 -24.02 -41.74
N GLU A 103 14.89 -23.62 -40.48
CA GLU A 103 15.48 -24.26 -39.29
C GLU A 103 14.55 -25.28 -38.58
N GLU A 104 13.54 -25.82 -39.28
CA GLU A 104 12.72 -26.95 -38.78
C GLU A 104 13.24 -28.31 -39.24
#